data_AF-A0A7K0VJM1-F1
#
_entry.id   AF-A0A7K0VJM1-F1
#
_cell.length_a   1.000
_cell.length_b   1.000
_cell.length_c   1.000
_cell.angle_alpha   90.00
_cell.angle_beta   90.00
_cell.angle_gamma   90.00
#
_symmetry.space_group_name_H-M   'P 1'
#
loop_
_entity.id
_entity.type
_entity.pdbx_description
1 polymer ?
#
loop_
_entity_poly.entity_id
_entity_poly.type
_entity_poly.pdbx_seq_one_letter_code
_entity_poly.pdbx_strand_id
1 'polypeptide(L)'
;MNRIATGVFALGLGFGATFGAFKMSEYVQTQRKTDERLGSIDFGKYCDGLYGLEATSVNMSNDIYGWVCTYRSNDEFTVVPIDADEACALLYPGDTYAKADDPRVETSWNCFRGKKE
;
A
#
# COMPACT_ATOMS: atom_id res chain seq x y z
N MET A 1 13.36 -83.90 0.51
CA MET A 1 12.85 -82.62 -0.02
C MET A 1 12.99 -81.59 1.09
N ASN A 2 13.87 -80.61 0.91
CA ASN A 2 14.26 -79.63 1.93
C ASN A 2 14.62 -78.29 1.25
N ARG A 3 14.39 -77.18 1.96
CA ARG A 3 14.71 -75.74 1.68
C ARG A 3 13.60 -75.01 0.90
N ILE A 4 12.72 -74.20 1.53
CA ILE A 4 12.86 -72.93 2.26
C ILE A 4 13.42 -71.78 1.40
N ALA A 5 12.62 -70.71 1.37
CA ALA A 5 12.93 -69.29 1.10
C ALA A 5 13.06 -68.81 -0.35
N THR A 6 11.96 -68.28 -0.90
CA THR A 6 11.94 -67.17 -1.86
C THR A 6 10.49 -66.68 -1.97
N GLY A 7 10.09 -65.42 -1.83
CA GLY A 7 10.78 -64.18 -1.50
C GLY A 7 9.71 -63.18 -1.09
N VAL A 8 9.97 -62.43 -0.02
CA VAL A 8 9.19 -61.28 0.42
C VAL A 8 9.60 -60.11 -0.47
N PHE A 9 8.74 -59.65 -1.39
CA PHE A 9 8.87 -58.34 -2.03
C PHE A 9 7.54 -57.94 -2.71
N ALA A 10 6.54 -57.60 -1.90
CA ALA A 10 5.35 -56.91 -2.40
C ALA A 10 4.66 -56.19 -1.25
N LEU A 11 5.21 -55.06 -0.79
CA LEU A 11 4.52 -54.05 0.03
C LEU A 11 5.45 -52.84 0.13
N GLY A 12 5.49 -52.01 -0.91
CA GLY A 12 6.42 -50.87 -0.99
C GLY A 12 5.99 -49.75 -1.93
N LEU A 13 4.69 -49.59 -2.20
CA LEU A 13 4.16 -48.53 -3.07
C LEU A 13 2.89 -47.92 -2.47
N GLY A 14 3.00 -47.30 -1.31
CA GLY A 14 1.83 -46.70 -0.63
C GLY A 14 2.06 -45.43 0.19
N PHE A 15 3.31 -44.93 0.33
CA PHE A 15 3.61 -43.80 1.23
C PHE A 15 4.57 -42.75 0.62
N GLY A 16 4.55 -42.57 -0.70
CA GLY A 16 5.36 -41.54 -1.39
C GLY A 16 4.60 -40.28 -1.83
N ALA A 17 3.27 -40.28 -1.79
CA ALA A 17 2.46 -39.22 -2.39
C ALA A 17 1.85 -38.21 -1.40
N THR A 18 2.03 -38.39 -0.08
CA THR A 18 1.41 -37.51 0.93
C THR A 18 2.34 -36.39 1.45
N PHE A 19 3.65 -36.46 1.23
CA PHE A 19 4.57 -35.40 1.67
C PHE A 19 4.78 -34.27 0.64
N GLY A 20 4.32 -34.46 -0.60
CA GLY A 20 4.46 -33.46 -1.66
C GLY A 20 3.45 -32.30 -1.59
N ALA A 21 2.34 -32.46 -0.87
CA ALA A 21 1.26 -31.46 -0.84
C ALA A 21 1.42 -30.40 0.28
N PHE A 22 2.23 -30.66 1.31
CA PHE A 22 2.35 -29.73 2.46
C PHE A 22 3.38 -28.61 2.27
N LYS A 23 4.16 -28.62 1.19
CA LYS A 23 5.20 -27.61 0.93
C LYS A 23 4.75 -26.46 0.01
N MET A 24 3.50 -26.46 -0.49
CA MET A 24 3.00 -25.41 -1.40
C MET A 24 2.15 -24.34 -0.68
N SER A 25 1.74 -24.56 0.57
CA SER A 25 0.86 -23.61 1.29
C SER A 25 1.61 -22.47 1.96
N GLU A 26 2.87 -22.66 2.37
CA GLU A 26 3.65 -21.61 3.04
C GLU A 26 4.34 -20.64 2.06
N TYR A 27 4.48 -21.00 0.77
CA TYR A 27 5.12 -20.12 -0.22
C TYR A 27 4.17 -19.10 -0.86
N VAL A 28 2.86 -19.31 -0.76
CA VAL A 28 1.85 -18.40 -1.33
C VAL A 28 1.53 -17.23 -0.39
N GLN A 29 1.88 -17.33 0.90
CA GLN A 29 1.64 -16.24 1.86
C GLN A 29 2.78 -15.22 1.97
N THR A 30 3.94 -15.45 1.33
CA THR A 30 5.13 -14.60 1.50
C THR A 30 5.21 -13.38 0.58
N GLN A 31 4.18 -13.06 -0.22
CA GLN A 31 4.29 -12.06 -1.30
C GLN A 31 3.14 -11.05 -1.40
N ARG A 32 2.35 -10.84 -0.34
CA ARG A 32 1.62 -9.57 -0.19
C ARG A 32 1.98 -8.98 1.16
N LYS A 33 3.07 -8.21 1.21
CA LYS A 33 3.10 -7.12 2.17
C LYS A 33 1.97 -6.20 1.74
N THR A 34 0.79 -6.38 2.32
CA THR A 34 -0.30 -5.41 2.19
C THR A 34 0.31 -4.07 2.57
N ASP A 35 0.27 -3.10 1.67
CA ASP A 35 0.86 -1.79 1.94
C ASP A 35 0.33 -1.26 3.29
N GLU A 36 1.24 -0.81 4.13
CA GLU A 36 0.90 -0.38 5.48
C GLU A 36 0.22 0.99 5.41
N ARG A 37 -1.04 1.08 5.83
CA ARG A 37 -1.76 2.37 5.91
C ARG A 37 -1.14 3.23 7.01
N LEU A 38 -0.66 4.42 6.63
CA LEU A 38 -0.01 5.38 7.52
C LEU A 38 -1.00 6.38 8.13
N GLY A 39 -2.09 6.68 7.41
CA GLY A 39 -3.14 7.60 7.85
C GLY A 39 -3.74 8.40 6.71
N SER A 40 -4.72 9.24 7.04
CA SER A 40 -5.29 10.21 6.11
C SER A 40 -4.28 11.32 5.78
N ILE A 41 -4.37 11.89 4.58
CA ILE A 41 -3.51 13.02 4.19
C ILE A 41 -3.97 14.30 4.90
N ASP A 42 -3.04 14.97 5.59
CA ASP A 42 -3.27 16.32 6.13
C ASP A 42 -2.76 17.36 5.12
N PHE A 43 -3.64 17.75 4.19
CA PHE A 43 -3.30 18.74 3.16
C PHE A 43 -2.99 20.12 3.74
N GLY A 44 -3.54 20.48 4.90
CA GLY A 44 -3.21 21.73 5.57
C GLY A 44 -1.75 21.75 6.01
N LYS A 45 -1.30 20.67 6.66
CA LYS A 45 0.10 20.51 7.07
C LYS A 45 1.06 20.43 5.88
N TYR A 46 0.63 19.81 4.78
CA TYR A 46 1.40 19.82 3.54
C TYR A 46 1.60 21.25 2.99
N CYS A 47 0.53 22.04 2.88
CA CYS A 47 0.62 23.41 2.40
C CYS A 47 1.45 24.31 3.33
N ASP A 48 1.28 24.18 4.66
CA ASP A 48 2.10 24.86 5.65
C ASP A 48 3.59 24.52 5.50
N GLY A 49 3.93 23.25 5.34
CA GLY A 49 5.31 22.79 5.14
C GLY A 49 5.98 23.35 3.88
N LEU A 50 5.22 23.67 2.83
CA LEU A 50 5.74 24.20 1.56
C LEU A 50 5.77 25.72 1.50
N TYR A 51 4.73 26.39 1.97
CA TYR A 51 4.49 27.81 1.73
C TYR A 51 4.44 28.64 3.03
N GLY A 52 4.54 28.00 4.20
CA GLY A 52 4.54 28.62 5.52
C GLY A 52 3.17 28.66 6.20
N LEU A 53 3.15 29.13 7.45
CA LEU A 53 2.01 29.03 8.40
C LEU A 53 0.72 29.73 7.95
N GLU A 54 0.78 30.62 6.97
CA GLU A 54 -0.39 31.32 6.41
C GLU A 54 -1.01 30.57 5.22
N ALA A 55 -0.34 29.52 4.73
CA ALA A 55 -0.86 28.66 3.69
C ALA A 55 -1.88 27.69 4.27
N THR A 56 -2.93 27.42 3.51
CA THR A 56 -3.97 26.47 3.87
C THR A 56 -4.39 25.62 2.68
N SER A 57 -5.14 24.55 2.94
CA SER A 57 -5.71 23.71 1.90
C SER A 57 -7.21 23.90 1.79
N VAL A 58 -7.71 23.88 0.56
CA VAL A 58 -9.14 23.99 0.24
C VAL A 58 -9.46 22.97 -0.85
N ASN A 59 -10.61 22.32 -0.77
CA ASN A 59 -11.13 21.57 -1.91
C ASN A 59 -12.02 22.48 -2.76
N MET A 60 -11.62 22.72 -4.02
CA MET A 60 -12.35 23.55 -4.98
C MET A 60 -13.23 22.73 -5.94
N SER A 61 -13.24 21.39 -5.80
CA SER A 61 -14.12 20.48 -6.53
C SER A 61 -15.08 19.76 -5.58
N ASN A 62 -16.03 19.01 -6.14
CA ASN A 62 -16.86 18.05 -5.40
C ASN A 62 -16.30 16.63 -5.52
N ASP A 63 -14.99 16.51 -5.73
CA ASP A 63 -14.28 15.24 -5.88
C ASP A 63 -12.95 15.28 -5.11
N ILE A 64 -12.33 14.10 -5.03
CA ILE A 64 -11.09 13.90 -4.29
C ILE A 64 -9.85 14.58 -4.91
N TYR A 65 -9.91 15.01 -6.17
CA TYR A 65 -8.77 15.63 -6.88
C TYR A 65 -8.79 17.16 -6.83
N GLY A 66 -9.81 17.78 -6.23
CA GLY A 66 -9.97 19.24 -6.18
C GLY A 66 -9.16 19.98 -5.11
N TRP A 67 -8.27 19.28 -4.38
CA TRP A 67 -7.48 19.90 -3.32
C TRP A 67 -6.40 20.82 -3.87
N VAL A 68 -6.34 22.03 -3.30
CA VAL A 68 -5.37 23.07 -3.65
C VAL A 68 -4.75 23.66 -2.38
N CYS A 69 -3.50 24.10 -2.47
CA CYS A 69 -2.92 25.03 -1.52
C CYS A 69 -3.28 26.46 -1.90
N THR A 70 -3.71 27.25 -0.92
CA THR A 70 -3.95 28.68 -1.07
C THR A 70 -3.05 29.44 -0.10
N TYR A 71 -2.35 30.45 -0.59
CA TYR A 71 -1.45 31.28 0.22
C TYR A 71 -1.31 32.67 -0.41
N ARG A 72 -0.74 33.61 0.34
CA ARG A 72 -0.38 34.94 -0.18
C ARG A 72 1.11 35.01 -0.49
N SER A 73 1.46 35.55 -1.64
CA SER A 73 2.85 35.83 -2.03
C SER A 73 2.93 37.21 -2.65
N ASN A 74 3.73 38.10 -2.06
CA ASN A 74 3.87 39.50 -2.53
C ASN A 74 2.51 40.19 -2.76
N ASP A 75 1.60 40.08 -1.79
CA ASP A 75 0.21 40.59 -1.81
C ASP A 75 -0.75 39.94 -2.83
N GLU A 76 -0.26 39.02 -3.67
CA GLU A 76 -1.09 38.23 -4.58
C GLU A 76 -1.63 36.98 -3.89
N PHE A 77 -2.89 36.64 -4.19
CA PHE A 77 -3.50 35.39 -3.75
C PHE A 77 -3.19 34.29 -4.76
N THR A 78 -2.45 33.26 -4.32
CA THR A 78 -1.99 32.17 -5.18
C THR A 78 -2.72 30.87 -4.84
N VAL A 79 -3.05 30.11 -5.89
CA VAL A 79 -3.68 28.79 -5.79
C VAL A 79 -2.83 27.78 -6.54
N VAL A 80 -2.43 26.70 -5.87
CA VAL A 80 -1.59 25.64 -6.45
C VAL A 80 -2.27 24.28 -6.24
N PRO A 81 -2.46 23.46 -7.27
CA PRO A 81 -2.99 22.10 -7.12
C PRO A 81 -2.11 21.24 -6.20
N ILE A 82 -2.74 20.37 -5.41
CA ILE A 82 -2.02 19.40 -4.58
C ILE A 82 -1.94 18.05 -5.29
N ASP A 83 -0.73 17.53 -5.45
CA ASP A 83 -0.52 16.13 -5.77
C ASP A 83 -0.51 15.30 -4.48
N ALA A 84 -1.40 14.30 -4.41
CA ALA A 84 -1.57 13.50 -3.21
C ALA A 84 -0.36 12.58 -2.94
N ASP A 85 0.30 12.07 -3.98
CA ASP A 85 1.50 11.23 -3.83
C ASP A 85 2.66 12.08 -3.28
N GLU A 86 2.85 13.30 -3.80
CA GLU A 86 3.83 14.24 -3.27
C GLU A 86 3.54 14.64 -1.82
N ALA A 87 2.26 14.85 -1.47
CA ALA A 87 1.86 15.14 -0.11
C ALA A 87 2.21 13.99 0.84
N CYS A 88 1.99 12.74 0.44
CA CYS A 88 2.41 11.58 1.23
C CYS A 88 3.92 11.49 1.40
N ALA A 89 4.69 11.71 0.33
CA ALA A 89 6.15 11.68 0.37
C ALA A 89 6.74 12.74 1.30
N LEU A 90 6.12 13.92 1.38
CA LEU A 90 6.55 15.01 2.25
C LEU A 90 6.15 14.77 3.72
N LEU A 91 4.92 14.30 3.97
CA LEU A 91 4.39 14.10 5.32
C LEU A 91 4.94 12.85 6.01
N TYR A 92 5.25 11.81 5.22
CA TYR A 92 5.69 10.51 5.70
C TYR A 92 6.99 10.10 5.00
N PRO A 93 8.15 10.20 5.68
CA PRO A 93 9.44 9.91 5.05
C PRO A 93 9.54 8.44 4.62
N GLY A 94 10.13 8.23 3.44
CA GLY A 94 10.35 6.92 2.81
C GLY A 94 9.52 6.73 1.54
N ASP A 95 9.54 5.50 1.00
CA ASP A 95 8.70 5.13 -0.13
C ASP A 95 7.23 5.09 0.34
N THR A 96 6.48 6.12 -0.02
CA THR A 96 5.04 6.23 0.25
C THR A 96 4.28 6.64 -0.99
N TYR A 97 3.00 6.33 -1.02
CA TYR A 97 2.10 6.70 -2.09
C TYR A 97 0.70 6.98 -1.55
N ALA A 98 -0.10 7.72 -2.32
CA ALA A 98 -1.45 8.07 -1.98
C ALA A 98 -2.47 7.14 -2.65
N LYS A 99 -3.52 6.81 -1.90
CA LYS A 99 -4.67 6.07 -2.41
C LYS A 99 -5.96 6.55 -1.73
N ALA A 100 -6.99 6.73 -2.54
CA ALA A 100 -8.33 7.05 -2.08
C ALA A 100 -9.08 5.78 -1.64
N ASP A 101 -9.75 5.83 -0.49
CA ASP A 101 -10.68 4.78 -0.07
C ASP A 101 -12.00 4.85 -0.89
N ASP A 102 -12.51 6.05 -1.16
CA ASP A 102 -13.67 6.32 -2.04
C ASP A 102 -13.47 7.64 -2.81
N PRO A 103 -13.33 7.62 -4.15
CA PRO A 103 -13.04 8.81 -4.93
C PRO A 103 -14.15 9.88 -4.92
N ARG A 104 -15.35 9.54 -4.40
CA ARG A 104 -16.48 10.47 -4.25
C ARG A 104 -16.49 11.19 -2.91
N VAL A 105 -15.63 10.77 -1.98
CA VAL A 105 -15.49 11.39 -0.66
C VAL A 105 -14.18 12.18 -0.67
N GLU A 106 -14.29 13.50 -0.64
CA GLU A 106 -13.17 14.44 -0.77
C GLU A 106 -12.01 14.17 0.21
N THR A 107 -12.31 13.69 1.41
CA THR A 107 -11.34 13.42 2.48
C THR A 107 -10.83 11.98 2.50
N SER A 108 -11.14 11.16 1.49
CA SER A 108 -10.80 9.73 1.52
C SER A 108 -9.36 9.39 1.14
N TRP A 109 -8.52 10.41 0.89
CA TRP A 109 -7.10 10.22 0.64
C TRP A 109 -6.37 9.66 1.86
N ASN A 110 -5.57 8.63 1.62
CA ASN A 110 -4.72 8.01 2.62
C ASN A 110 -3.32 7.75 2.06
N CYS A 111 -2.33 7.83 2.94
CA CYS A 111 -0.96 7.44 2.65
C CYS A 111 -0.73 5.98 3.01
N PHE A 112 0.02 5.31 2.14
CA PHE A 112 0.44 3.93 2.30
C PHE A 112 1.97 3.85 2.15
N ARG A 113 2.60 2.96 2.92
CA ARG A 113 4.03 2.66 2.78
C ARG A 113 4.22 1.58 1.72
N GLY A 114 5.02 1.90 0.70
CA GLY A 114 5.26 1.03 -0.45
C GLY A 114 5.55 1.84 -1.71
N LYS A 115 5.63 1.15 -2.85
CA LYS A 115 5.69 1.77 -4.18
C LYS A 115 4.34 1.56 -4.85
N LYS A 116 3.84 2.60 -5.51
CA LYS A 116 2.62 2.52 -6.31
C LYS A 116 2.85 1.53 -7.46
N GLU A 117 2.14 0.40 -7.44
CA GLU A 117 2.16 -0.63 -8.49
C GLU A 117 1.36 -0.19 -9.74
#